data_AF-A0A0P9CLH8-F1
#
_entry.id   AF-A0A0P9CLH8-F1
#
_cell.length_a   1.000
_cell.length_b   1.000
_cell.length_c   1.000
_cell.angle_alpha   90.00
_cell.angle_beta   90.00
_cell.angle_gamma   90.00
#
_symmetry.space_group_name_H-M   'P 1'
#
loop_
_entity.id
_entity.type
_entity.pdbx_description
1 polymer ?
#
loop_
_entity_poly.entity_id
_entity_poly.type
_entity_poly.pdbx_seq_one_letter_code
_entity_poly.pdbx_strand_id
1 'polypeptide(L)'
;MDEEPLTFEGFDIPITETDAKRIDRLVNEYESRIIQQIDEDYRQQTKWAHRLADKIAAFGGSWTFIVIFAVVLSLWITWNTVRLTAPLHFDKPPFILLNLCLSFIAAFQAPIIMMSQNRQAARDKHESVIDFAINYKAEQEIDDMLLVTEHSDQSLTV
;
A
#
# COMPACT_ATOMS: atom_id res chain seq x y z
N MET A 1 6.45 37.22 -38.71
CA MET A 1 5.41 36.20 -38.98
C MET A 1 5.19 35.61 -37.62
N ASP A 2 4.24 36.21 -36.91
CA ASP A 2 4.01 35.99 -35.50
C ASP A 2 3.09 34.77 -35.38
N GLU A 3 3.59 33.69 -34.79
CA GLU A 3 2.81 32.48 -34.55
C GLU A 3 1.87 32.74 -33.37
N GLU A 4 0.56 32.69 -33.61
CA GLU A 4 -0.45 32.87 -32.57
C GLU A 4 -0.50 31.67 -31.62
N PRO A 5 -0.47 31.89 -30.29
CA PRO A 5 -0.55 30.81 -29.33
C PRO A 5 -1.98 30.24 -29.25
N LEU A 6 -2.10 28.92 -29.40
CA LEU A 6 -3.35 28.17 -29.24
C LEU A 6 -3.86 28.25 -27.80
N THR A 7 -4.98 28.93 -27.59
CA THR A 7 -5.69 29.05 -26.32
C THR A 7 -6.83 28.02 -26.25
N PHE A 8 -6.76 27.07 -25.31
CA PHE A 8 -7.86 26.15 -25.01
C PHE A 8 -8.74 26.69 -23.88
N GLU A 9 -10.05 26.74 -24.14
CA GLU A 9 -11.07 27.35 -23.29
C GLU A 9 -11.49 26.38 -22.15
N GLY A 10 -11.10 26.67 -20.90
CA GLY A 10 -11.55 25.89 -19.73
C GLY A 10 -10.68 25.99 -18.47
N PHE A 11 -9.41 26.40 -18.59
CA PHE A 11 -8.53 26.67 -17.47
C PHE A 11 -7.61 27.83 -17.88
N ASP A 12 -7.79 29.02 -17.28
CA ASP A 12 -7.03 30.25 -17.62
C ASP A 12 -5.56 30.18 -17.16
N ILE A 13 -4.82 29.18 -17.64
CA ILE A 13 -3.38 29.06 -17.45
C ILE A 13 -2.76 28.86 -18.83
N PRO A 14 -2.02 29.85 -19.38
CA PRO A 14 -1.34 29.69 -20.66
C PRO A 14 -0.19 28.70 -20.48
N ILE A 15 -0.42 27.42 -20.82
CA ILE A 15 0.62 26.39 -20.80
C ILE A 15 1.54 26.66 -22.00
N THR A 16 2.64 27.36 -21.75
CA THR A 16 3.66 27.65 -22.76
C THR A 16 4.48 26.37 -23.00
N GLU A 17 5.19 26.22 -24.12
CA GLU A 17 6.13 25.09 -24.36
C GLU A 17 7.16 24.93 -23.21
N THR A 18 7.40 26.02 -22.49
CA THR A 18 8.19 26.12 -21.25
C THR A 18 7.56 25.35 -20.07
N ASP A 19 6.24 25.30 -19.98
CA ASP A 19 5.49 24.64 -18.91
C ASP A 19 5.46 23.12 -19.09
N ALA A 20 5.35 22.63 -20.33
CA ALA A 20 5.53 21.20 -20.62
C ALA A 20 6.92 20.71 -20.21
N LYS A 21 7.98 21.47 -20.55
CA LYS A 21 9.36 21.19 -20.11
C LYS A 21 9.54 21.31 -18.59
N ARG A 22 8.73 22.12 -17.92
CA ARG A 22 8.75 22.28 -16.46
C ARG A 22 8.06 21.10 -15.78
N ILE A 23 6.94 20.62 -16.31
CA ILE A 23 6.26 19.41 -15.83
C ILE A 23 7.17 18.19 -16.01
N ASP A 24 7.82 18.04 -17.18
CA ASP A 24 8.75 16.94 -17.45
C ASP A 24 9.95 16.94 -16.49
N ARG A 25 10.48 18.12 -16.17
CA ARG A 25 11.54 18.27 -15.16
C ARG A 25 11.04 17.90 -13.76
N LEU A 26 9.83 18.33 -13.40
CA LEU A 26 9.24 18.01 -12.10
C LEU A 26 9.02 16.50 -11.98
N VAL A 27 8.48 15.83 -13.01
CA VAL A 27 8.30 14.37 -13.02
C VAL A 27 9.64 13.65 -12.85
N ASN A 28 10.66 14.01 -13.64
CA ASN A 28 12.00 13.41 -13.52
C ASN A 28 12.67 13.66 -12.16
N GLU A 29 12.46 14.84 -11.59
CA GLU A 29 13.01 15.23 -10.29
C GLU A 29 12.26 14.56 -9.13
N TYR A 30 10.95 14.35 -9.26
CA TYR A 30 10.14 13.55 -8.34
C TYR A 30 10.52 12.07 -8.41
N GLU A 31 10.72 11.52 -9.61
CA GLU A 31 11.13 10.12 -9.83
C GLU A 31 12.49 9.84 -9.16
N SER A 32 13.47 10.72 -9.39
CA SER A 32 14.80 10.59 -8.80
C SER A 32 14.80 10.69 -7.27
N ARG A 33 13.99 11.60 -6.69
CA ARG A 33 13.90 11.78 -5.23
C ARG A 33 13.18 10.63 -4.53
N ILE A 34 12.12 10.09 -5.13
CA ILE A 34 11.38 8.94 -4.57
C ILE A 34 12.29 7.70 -4.54
N ILE A 35 13.06 7.46 -5.60
CA ILE A 35 13.97 6.31 -5.68
C ILE A 35 15.10 6.43 -4.64
N GLN A 36 15.64 7.63 -4.41
CA GLN A 36 16.70 7.84 -3.44
C GLN A 36 16.22 7.78 -1.97
N GLN A 37 15.08 8.40 -1.64
CA GLN A 37 14.53 8.32 -0.27
C GLN A 37 14.04 6.91 0.08
N ILE A 38 13.55 6.14 -0.89
CA ILE A 38 13.14 4.76 -0.64
C ILE A 38 14.36 3.86 -0.41
N ASP A 39 15.51 4.09 -1.04
CA ASP A 39 16.66 3.19 -0.93
C ASP A 39 17.56 3.46 0.30
N GLU A 40 17.67 4.71 0.74
CA GLU A 40 18.56 5.10 1.86
C GLU A 40 17.97 4.74 3.24
N ASP A 41 16.66 4.93 3.45
CA ASP A 41 15.97 4.57 4.71
C ASP A 41 15.68 3.05 4.84
N TYR A 42 15.71 2.28 3.74
CA TYR A 42 15.43 0.82 3.74
C TYR A 42 16.67 -0.10 3.84
N ARG A 43 17.88 0.36 3.50
CA ARG A 43 18.97 -0.60 3.20
C ARG A 43 19.67 -1.21 4.40
N GLN A 44 19.64 -0.63 5.59
CA GLN A 44 20.51 -1.09 6.70
C GLN A 44 19.83 -1.53 7.99
N GLN A 45 18.61 -1.10 8.34
CA GLN A 45 17.97 -1.51 9.61
C GLN A 45 16.74 -2.44 9.48
N THR A 46 16.16 -2.60 8.29
CA THR A 46 14.85 -3.25 8.10
C THR A 46 14.89 -4.70 7.63
N LYS A 47 15.99 -5.20 7.06
CA LYS A 47 15.98 -6.52 6.35
C LYS A 47 15.54 -7.72 7.20
N TRP A 48 15.82 -7.74 8.50
CA TRP A 48 15.40 -8.84 9.38
C TRP A 48 14.02 -8.60 9.99
N ALA A 49 13.80 -7.44 10.60
CA ALA A 49 12.53 -7.10 11.24
C ALA A 49 11.37 -7.07 10.23
N HIS A 50 11.61 -6.58 9.02
CA HIS A 50 10.60 -6.52 7.96
C HIS A 50 10.26 -7.91 7.43
N ARG A 51 11.26 -8.79 7.22
CA ARG A 51 11.01 -10.19 6.83
C ARG A 51 10.25 -10.97 7.91
N LEU A 52 10.55 -10.70 9.18
CA LEU A 52 9.83 -11.30 10.30
C LEU A 52 8.39 -10.77 10.37
N ALA A 53 8.19 -9.46 10.24
CA ALA A 53 6.87 -8.83 10.19
C ALA A 53 6.03 -9.33 9.01
N ASP A 54 6.63 -9.50 7.83
CA ASP A 54 5.94 -10.04 6.64
C ASP A 54 5.49 -11.48 6.85
N LYS A 55 6.34 -12.32 7.46
CA LYS A 55 5.97 -13.68 7.82
C LYS A 55 4.88 -13.72 8.89
N ILE A 56 4.96 -12.86 9.92
CA ILE A 56 3.96 -12.79 10.99
C ILE A 56 2.63 -12.27 10.44
N ALA A 57 2.63 -11.27 9.55
CA ALA A 57 1.42 -10.74 8.93
C ALA A 57 0.75 -11.78 8.02
N ALA A 58 1.53 -12.49 7.19
CA ALA A 58 1.02 -13.55 6.35
C ALA A 58 0.46 -14.73 7.17
N PHE A 59 1.09 -15.05 8.30
CA PHE A 59 0.65 -16.13 9.18
C PHE A 59 -0.59 -15.75 10.01
N GLY A 60 -0.58 -14.55 10.60
CA GLY A 60 -1.67 -14.06 11.45
C GLY A 60 -2.97 -13.77 10.70
N GLY A 61 -2.91 -13.51 9.38
CA GLY A 61 -4.08 -13.33 8.52
C GLY A 61 -4.66 -14.63 7.95
N SER A 62 -4.05 -15.78 8.19
CA SER A 62 -4.47 -17.06 7.60
C SER A 62 -5.49 -17.80 8.46
N TRP A 63 -6.47 -18.43 7.82
CA TRP A 63 -7.40 -19.36 8.47
C TRP A 63 -6.71 -20.53 9.19
N THR A 64 -5.55 -20.97 8.70
CA THR A 64 -4.77 -22.05 9.33
C THR A 64 -4.25 -21.68 10.71
N PHE A 65 -3.90 -20.40 10.96
CA PHE A 65 -3.45 -19.94 12.27
C PHE A 65 -4.57 -20.03 13.31
N ILE A 66 -5.78 -19.60 12.94
CA ILE A 66 -6.95 -19.64 13.82
C ILE A 66 -7.24 -21.07 14.28
N VAL A 67 -7.19 -22.04 13.36
CA VAL A 67 -7.43 -23.46 13.68
C VAL A 67 -6.36 -24.01 14.62
N ILE A 68 -5.07 -23.77 14.33
CA ILE A 68 -3.97 -24.24 15.19
C ILE A 68 -4.07 -23.61 16.58
N PHE A 69 -4.34 -22.30 16.66
CA PHE A 69 -4.48 -21.59 17.93
C PHE A 69 -5.64 -22.15 18.76
N ALA A 70 -6.80 -22.40 18.14
CA ALA A 70 -7.94 -23.01 18.80
C ALA A 70 -7.64 -24.42 19.33
N VAL A 71 -6.90 -25.24 18.56
CA VAL A 71 -6.46 -26.58 19.00
C VAL A 71 -5.52 -26.49 20.19
N VAL A 72 -4.54 -25.59 20.15
CA VAL A 72 -3.58 -25.39 21.26
C VAL A 72 -4.30 -24.95 22.53
N LEU A 73 -5.24 -24.00 22.44
CA LEU A 73 -6.05 -23.58 23.59
C LEU A 73 -6.90 -24.73 24.14
N SER A 74 -7.53 -25.50 23.26
CA SER A 74 -8.35 -26.66 23.65
C SER A 74 -7.51 -27.73 24.35
N LEU A 75 -6.30 -28.00 23.85
CA LEU A 75 -5.34 -28.91 24.48
C LEU A 75 -4.87 -28.39 25.85
N TRP A 76 -4.58 -27.10 25.97
CA TRP A 76 -4.17 -26.48 27.24
C TRP A 76 -5.26 -26.57 28.31
N ILE A 77 -6.50 -26.25 27.95
CA ILE A 77 -7.66 -26.34 28.83
C ILE A 77 -7.88 -27.80 29.22
N THR A 78 -7.84 -28.74 28.26
CA THR A 78 -8.01 -30.17 28.55
C THR A 78 -6.92 -30.67 29.48
N TRP A 79 -5.65 -30.33 29.24
CA TRP A 79 -4.51 -30.73 30.07
C TRP A 79 -4.61 -30.22 31.52
N ASN A 80 -5.07 -28.98 31.71
CA ASN A 80 -5.23 -28.39 33.05
C ASN A 80 -6.54 -28.76 33.75
N THR A 81 -7.55 -29.26 33.01
CA THR A 81 -8.87 -29.66 33.56
C THR A 81 -8.93 -31.16 33.89
N VAL A 82 -8.14 -31.98 33.20
CA VAL A 82 -8.11 -33.44 33.42
C VAL A 82 -7.60 -33.74 34.83
N ARG A 83 -8.40 -34.46 35.63
CA ARG A 83 -8.05 -34.85 37.02
C ARG A 83 -6.78 -35.69 37.15
N LEU A 84 -6.29 -36.27 36.04
CA LEU A 84 -5.05 -37.07 36.02
C LEU A 84 -3.80 -36.24 36.33
N THR A 85 -3.81 -34.94 36.02
CA THR A 85 -2.74 -33.96 36.30
C THR A 85 -2.99 -33.17 37.58
N ALA A 86 -3.96 -33.60 38.41
CA ALA A 86 -4.38 -32.86 39.61
C ALA A 86 -3.31 -32.55 40.68
N PRO A 87 -2.25 -33.34 40.88
CA PRO A 87 -1.16 -32.94 41.78
C PRO A 87 -0.24 -31.86 41.18
N LEU A 88 -0.30 -31.61 39.87
CA LEU A 88 0.56 -30.69 39.10
C LEU A 88 -0.27 -29.62 38.36
N HIS A 89 -1.39 -29.17 38.94
CA HIS A 89 -2.20 -28.11 38.34
C HIS A 89 -1.37 -26.82 38.19
N PHE A 90 -0.89 -26.56 36.97
CA PHE A 90 -0.09 -25.39 36.66
C PHE A 90 -0.97 -24.14 36.49
N ASP A 91 -2.19 -24.30 35.95
CA ASP A 91 -3.15 -23.21 35.74
C ASP A 91 -4.58 -23.64 36.15
N LYS A 92 -4.94 -23.43 37.43
CA LYS A 92 -6.26 -23.79 37.96
C LYS A 92 -7.34 -22.85 37.43
N PRO A 93 -8.59 -23.33 37.25
CA PRO A 93 -9.72 -22.46 36.94
C PRO A 93 -9.78 -21.30 37.96
N PRO A 94 -9.84 -20.03 37.53
CA PRO A 94 -10.29 -19.52 36.23
C PRO A 94 -9.21 -19.29 35.13
N PHE A 95 -8.09 -20.01 35.13
CA PHE A 95 -7.00 -19.96 34.13
C PHE A 95 -6.30 -18.60 34.02
N ILE A 96 -5.65 -18.17 35.10
CA ILE A 96 -5.02 -16.85 35.19
C ILE A 96 -3.85 -16.68 34.21
N LEU A 97 -3.08 -17.75 33.96
CA LEU A 97 -1.92 -17.68 33.06
C LEU A 97 -2.35 -17.60 31.60
N LEU A 98 -3.33 -18.40 31.21
CA LEU A 98 -3.93 -18.33 29.87
C LEU A 98 -4.51 -16.94 29.61
N ASN A 99 -5.25 -16.40 30.58
CA ASN A 99 -5.84 -15.06 30.46
C ASN A 99 -4.78 -13.95 30.31
N LEU A 100 -3.69 -14.03 31.08
CA LEU A 100 -2.58 -13.09 30.97
C LEU A 100 -1.90 -13.17 29.58
N CYS A 101 -1.66 -14.38 29.10
CA CYS A 101 -1.03 -14.60 27.79
C CYS A 101 -1.90 -14.08 26.65
N LEU A 102 -3.21 -14.38 26.65
CA LEU A 102 -4.16 -13.86 25.65
C LEU A 102 -4.22 -12.34 25.66
N SER A 103 -4.25 -11.73 26.85
CA SER A 103 -4.29 -10.27 26.99
C SER A 103 -3.05 -9.62 26.39
N PHE A 104 -1.86 -10.21 26.62
CA PHE A 104 -0.62 -9.74 26.03
C PHE A 104 -0.64 -9.86 24.49
N ILE A 105 -1.02 -11.03 23.95
CA ILE A 105 -1.11 -11.24 22.50
C ILE A 105 -2.06 -10.23 21.85
N ALA A 106 -3.24 -10.00 22.44
CA ALA A 106 -4.22 -9.04 21.96
C ALA A 106 -3.68 -7.60 21.97
N ALA A 107 -2.92 -7.21 23.00
CA ALA A 107 -2.34 -5.87 23.10
C ALA A 107 -1.35 -5.57 21.95
N PHE A 108 -0.56 -6.56 21.51
CA PHE A 108 0.37 -6.40 20.38
C PHE A 108 -0.31 -6.51 19.02
N GLN A 109 -1.52 -7.05 18.96
CA GLN A 109 -2.23 -7.28 17.70
C GLN A 109 -2.59 -5.98 16.99
N ALA A 110 -3.15 -4.99 17.71
CA ALA A 110 -3.60 -3.74 17.10
C ALA A 110 -2.45 -2.91 16.47
N PRO A 111 -1.29 -2.71 17.13
CA PRO A 111 -0.15 -2.04 16.52
C PRO A 111 0.42 -2.78 15.30
N ILE A 112 0.51 -4.11 15.34
CA ILE A 112 1.01 -4.91 14.21
C ILE A 112 0.08 -4.76 12.99
N ILE A 113 -1.23 -4.84 13.23
CA ILE A 113 -2.25 -4.62 12.19
C ILE A 113 -2.11 -3.20 11.64
N MET A 114 -1.98 -2.19 12.52
CA MET A 114 -1.83 -0.79 12.13
C MET A 114 -0.56 -0.54 11.31
N MET A 115 0.56 -1.17 11.66
CA MET A 115 1.80 -1.10 10.88
C MET A 115 1.65 -1.75 9.50
N SER A 116 0.97 -2.90 9.43
CA SER A 116 0.67 -3.56 8.14
C SER A 116 -0.25 -2.70 7.27
N GLN A 117 -1.27 -2.09 7.86
CA GLN A 117 -2.19 -1.18 7.18
C GLN A 117 -1.48 0.09 6.70
N ASN A 118 -0.65 0.73 7.53
CA ASN A 118 0.11 1.93 7.14
C ASN A 118 1.02 1.67 5.94
N ARG A 119 1.63 0.48 5.88
CA ARG A 119 2.46 0.07 4.74
C ARG A 119 1.63 -0.21 3.48
N GLN A 120 0.43 -0.77 3.60
CA GLN A 120 -0.47 -0.94 2.45
C GLN A 120 -0.95 0.42 1.93
N ALA A 121 -1.42 1.30 2.82
CA ALA A 121 -1.86 2.64 2.46
C ALA A 121 -0.78 3.48 1.74
N ALA A 122 0.48 3.32 2.14
CA ALA A 122 1.60 3.96 1.43
C ALA A 122 1.73 3.43 -0.01
N ARG A 123 1.61 2.12 -0.23
CA ARG A 123 1.64 1.51 -1.58
C ARG A 123 0.45 1.96 -2.42
N ASP A 124 -0.75 1.90 -1.85
CA ASP A 124 -1.99 2.28 -2.54
C ASP A 124 -1.94 3.75 -2.98
N LYS A 125 -1.35 4.64 -2.17
CA LYS A 125 -1.14 6.03 -2.54
C LYS A 125 -0.20 6.17 -3.75
N HIS A 126 0.92 5.45 -3.78
CA HIS A 126 1.84 5.48 -4.92
C HIS A 126 1.17 4.97 -6.20
N GLU A 127 0.43 3.86 -6.10
CA GLU A 127 -0.32 3.29 -7.22
C GLU A 127 -1.36 4.29 -7.75
N SER A 128 -2.09 4.96 -6.86
CA SER A 128 -3.09 5.97 -7.26
C SER A 128 -2.51 7.16 -8.04
N VAL A 129 -1.27 7.57 -7.73
CA VAL A 129 -0.59 8.66 -8.43
C VAL A 129 -0.17 8.22 -9.84
N ILE A 130 0.30 6.98 -9.96
CA ILE A 130 0.68 6.39 -11.25
C ILE A 130 -0.56 6.25 -12.15
N ASP A 131 -1.64 5.70 -11.60
CA ASP A 131 -2.91 5.53 -12.33
C ASP A 131 -3.46 6.88 -12.81
N PHE A 132 -3.36 7.92 -11.98
CA PHE A 132 -3.74 9.28 -12.37
C PHE A 132 -2.90 9.79 -13.57
N ALA A 133 -1.58 9.60 -13.53
CA ALA A 133 -0.70 10.04 -14.62
C ALA A 133 -0.95 9.28 -15.94
N ILE A 134 -1.22 7.97 -15.87
CA ILE A 134 -1.55 7.15 -17.04
C ILE A 134 -2.88 7.63 -17.65
N ASN A 135 -3.91 7.81 -16.84
CA ASN A 135 -5.21 8.28 -17.32
C ASN A 135 -5.11 9.67 -17.95
N TYR A 136 -4.37 10.59 -17.33
CA TYR A 136 -4.15 11.92 -17.87
C TYR A 136 -3.44 11.89 -19.24
N LYS A 137 -2.44 11.01 -19.39
CA LYS A 137 -1.74 10.84 -20.67
C LYS A 137 -2.64 10.21 -21.75
N ALA A 138 -3.47 9.23 -21.37
CA ALA A 138 -4.42 8.62 -22.29
C ALA A 138 -5.46 9.63 -22.80
N GLU A 139 -5.93 10.54 -21.93
CA GLU A 139 -6.83 11.63 -22.31
C GLU A 139 -6.19 12.56 -23.34
N GLN A 140 -4.92 12.96 -23.14
CA GLN A 140 -4.18 13.74 -24.14
C GLN A 140 -4.03 13.02 -25.48
N GLU A 141 -3.69 11.73 -25.48
CA GLU A 141 -3.55 10.96 -26.73
C GLU A 141 -4.87 10.83 -27.50
N ILE A 142 -6.01 10.80 -26.80
CA ILE A 142 -7.34 10.80 -27.42
C ILE A 142 -7.64 12.15 -28.06
N ASP A 143 -7.37 13.25 -27.35
CA ASP A 143 -7.56 14.60 -27.89
C ASP A 143 -6.67 14.84 -29.12
N ASP A 144 -5.40 14.42 -29.07
CA ASP A 144 -4.49 14.51 -30.22
C ASP A 144 -5.00 13.71 -31.44
N MET A 145 -5.54 12.50 -31.22
CA MET A 145 -6.16 11.71 -32.30
C MET A 145 -7.42 12.38 -32.87
N LEU A 146 -8.23 13.03 -32.04
CA LEU A 146 -9.41 13.78 -32.47
C LEU A 146 -9.00 14.97 -33.34
N LEU A 147 -7.98 15.72 -32.92
CA LEU A 147 -7.45 16.86 -33.68
C LEU A 147 -6.88 16.42 -35.05
N VAL A 148 -6.15 15.30 -35.11
CA VAL A 148 -5.66 14.74 -36.38
C VAL A 148 -6.81 14.32 -37.30
N THR A 149 -7.90 13.81 -36.73
CA THR A 149 -9.08 13.37 -37.50
C THR A 149 -9.85 14.57 -38.05
N GLU A 150 -10.07 15.62 -37.26
CA GLU A 150 -10.68 16.87 -37.74
C GLU A 150 -9.87 17.50 -38.87
N HIS A 151 -8.54 17.55 -38.72
CA HIS A 151 -7.67 18.11 -39.75
C HIS A 151 -7.69 17.29 -41.06
N SER A 152 -7.81 15.97 -40.95
CA SER A 152 -7.92 15.06 -42.11
C SER A 152 -9.25 15.27 -42.84
N ASP A 153 -10.36 15.45 -42.13
CA ASP A 153 -11.69 15.69 -42.71
C ASP A 153 -11.78 17.07 -43.41
N GLN A 154 -11.08 18.07 -42.86
CA GLN A 154 -11.00 19.41 -43.44
C GLN A 154 -10.12 19.47 -44.71
N SER A 155 -9.13 18.58 -44.85
CA SER A 155 -8.30 18.46 -46.06
C SER A 155 -8.98 17.71 -47.22
N LEU A 156 -10.06 16.95 -46.95
CA LEU A 156 -10.86 16.25 -47.96
C LEU A 156 -12.07 17.09 -48.45
N THR A 157 -12.31 18.26 -47.87
CA THR A 157 -13.43 19.17 -48.19
C THR A 157 -13.02 20.40 -49.02
N VAL A 158 -11.78 20.44 -49.53
CA VAL A 158 -11.26 21.41 -50.52
C VAL A 158 -10.97 20.70 -51.84
#